data_AF-A0A642UP60-F1
#
_entry.id   AF-A0A642UP60-F1
#
_cell.length_a   1.000
_cell.length_b   1.000
_cell.length_c   1.000
_cell.angle_alpha   90.00
_cell.angle_beta   90.00
_cell.angle_gamma   90.00
#
_symmetry.space_group_name_H-M   'P 1'
#
loop_
_entity.id
_entity.type
_entity.pdbx_description
1 polymer ?
#
loop_
_entity_poly.entity_id
_entity_poly.type
_entity_poly.pdbx_seq_one_letter_code
_entity_poly.pdbx_strand_id
1 'polypeptide(L)' 'MGRDGTIIYQEHHRGGFNLVHIKDAGDHTFVTRENNVFTVGDEAGKPWVSLPKGKRVKLSIAEERGRRRAHQGL' A
#
# COMPACT_ATOMS: atom_id res chain seq x y z
N MET A 1 7.94 -3.07 -0.64
CA MET A 1 8.24 -1.61 -0.55
C MET A 1 7.53 -0.92 -1.71
N GLY A 2 6.93 0.25 -1.50
CA GLY A 2 6.23 1.00 -2.55
C GLY A 2 4.73 0.73 -2.69
N ARG A 3 4.04 0.34 -1.60
CA ARG A 3 2.56 0.33 -1.52
C ARG A 3 2.07 1.63 -0.86
N ASP A 4 0.91 2.14 -1.24
CA ASP A 4 0.20 3.21 -0.53
C ASP A 4 -1.14 2.71 0.00
N GLY A 5 -1.64 3.36 1.04
CA GLY A 5 -2.90 2.98 1.68
C GLY A 5 -3.19 3.85 2.88
N THR A 6 -4.40 3.67 3.42
CA THR A 6 -4.86 4.36 4.62
C THR A 6 -4.51 3.54 5.85
N ILE A 7 -3.98 4.20 6.88
CA ILE A 7 -3.71 3.58 8.18
C ILE A 7 -5.06 3.30 8.86
N ILE A 8 -5.30 2.05 9.23
CA ILE A 8 -6.52 1.64 9.95
C ILE A 8 -6.27 1.65 11.46
N TYR A 9 -5.16 1.02 11.86
CA TYR A 9 -4.86 0.78 13.26
C TYR A 9 -3.35 0.74 13.48
N GLN A 10 -2.92 1.32 14.60
CA GLN A 10 -1.54 1.26 15.06
C GLN A 10 -1.49 0.46 16.36
N GLU A 11 -0.79 -0.66 16.33
CA GLU A 11 -0.60 -1.53 17.47
C GLU A 11 0.68 -1.13 18.21
N HIS A 12 0.50 -0.51 19.37
CA HIS A 12 1.60 -0.04 20.20
C HIS A 12 2.10 -1.14 21.13
N HIS A 13 3.38 -1.49 20.99
CA HIS A 13 4.02 -2.53 21.77
C HIS A 13 5.11 -1.94 22.67
N ARG A 14 4.90 -1.96 24.00
CA ARG A 14 5.89 -1.46 24.96
C ARG A 14 7.12 -2.38 24.97
N GLY A 15 8.29 -1.81 24.66
CA GLY A 15 9.56 -2.54 24.60
C GLY A 15 9.81 -3.29 23.29
N GLY A 16 8.93 -3.14 22.29
CA GLY A 16 9.05 -3.79 20.99
C GLY A 16 8.87 -2.82 19.83
N PHE A 17 8.62 -3.36 18.63
CA PHE A 17 8.31 -2.57 17.44
C PHE A 17 6.80 -2.38 17.34
N ASN A 18 6.37 -1.16 17.06
CA ASN A 18 4.97 -0.89 16.76
C ASN A 18 4.64 -1.42 15.36
N LEU A 19 3.44 -1.99 15.25
CA LEU A 19 2.89 -2.49 14.00
C LEU A 19 1.82 -1.54 13.50
N VAL A 20 1.73 -1.38 12.19
CA VAL A 20 0.75 -0.52 11.54
C VAL A 20 -0.02 -1.35 10.53
N HIS A 21 -1.33 -1.39 10.70
CA HIS A 21 -2.27 -2.03 9.79
C HIS A 21 -2.72 -1.00 8.74
N ILE A 22 -2.49 -1.32 7.47
CA ILE A 22 -2.74 -0.43 6.34
C ILE A 22 -3.70 -1.13 5.38
N LYS A 23 -4.65 -0.37 4.84
CA LYS A 23 -5.55 -0.81 3.76
C LYS A 23 -5.26 -0.02 2.49
N ASP A 24 -4.92 -0.71 1.41
CA ASP A 24 -4.69 -0.08 0.12
C ASP A 24 -6.00 0.24 -0.63
N ALA A 25 -5.89 0.91 -1.77
CA ALA A 25 -7.03 1.26 -2.60
C ALA A 25 -7.71 0.06 -3.30
N GLY A 26 -7.09 -1.12 -3.27
CA GLY A 26 -7.66 -2.38 -3.76
C GLY A 26 -8.30 -3.21 -2.65
N ASP A 27 -8.61 -2.58 -1.50
CA ASP A 27 -9.15 -3.21 -0.30
C ASP A 27 -8.26 -4.30 0.34
N HIS A 28 -7.00 -4.43 -0.10
CA HIS A 28 -6.06 -5.35 0.54
C HIS A 28 -5.52 -4.75 1.84
N THR A 29 -5.48 -5.56 2.88
CA THR A 29 -4.86 -5.19 4.15
C THR A 29 -3.47 -5.82 4.27
N PHE A 30 -2.54 -5.07 4.84
CA PHE A 30 -1.22 -5.58 5.17
C PHE A 30 -0.67 -4.88 6.41
N VAL A 31 0.34 -5.48 7.02
CA VAL A 31 0.97 -4.98 8.25
C VAL A 31 2.44 -4.68 7.98
N THR A 32 2.91 -3.55 8.49
CA THR A 32 4.33 -3.19 8.49
C THR A 32 4.76 -2.70 9.86
N ARG A 33 6.07 -2.63 10.10
CA ARG A 33 6.61 -1.88 11.24
C ARG A 33 6.40 -0.38 11.01
N GLU A 34 6.24 0.37 12.09
CA GLU A 34 6.09 1.83 12.06
C GLU A 34 7.23 2.54 11.30
N ASN A 35 8.48 2.09 11.49
CA ASN A 35 9.64 2.66 10.79
C ASN A 35 9.58 2.56 9.25
N ASN A 36 8.72 1.70 8.70
CA ASN A 36 8.53 1.54 7.26
C ASN A 36 7.32 2.33 6.72
N VAL A 37 6.68 3.14 7.56
CA VAL A 37 5.50 3.94 7.21
C VAL A 37 5.90 5.39 7.02
N PHE A 38 5.48 5.98 5.89
CA PHE A 38 5.68 7.38 5.58
C PHE A 38 4.32 8.01 5.24
N THR A 39 3.93 9.04 5.99
CA THR A 39 2.69 9.78 5.75
C THR A 39 2.86 10.71 4.56
N VAL A 40 1.97 10.60 3.57
CA VAL A 40 2.03 11.36 2.30
C VAL A 40 0.79 12.24 2.07
N GLY A 41 -0.10 12.32 3.05
CA GLY A 41 -1.34 13.07 3.02
C GLY A 41 -2.13 12.87 4.32
N ASP A 42 -3.15 13.69 4.51
CA ASP A 42 -4.08 13.69 5.62
C ASP A 42 -5.40 12.98 5.28
N GLU A 43 -5.90 13.18 4.05
CA GLU A 43 -7.10 12.54 3.55
C GLU A 43 -6.80 11.35 2.61
N ALA A 44 -7.62 10.30 2.72
CA ALA A 44 -7.54 9.15 1.82
C ALA A 44 -7.76 9.59 0.36
N GLY A 45 -6.79 9.28 -0.51
CA GLY A 45 -6.86 9.61 -1.93
C GLY A 45 -6.43 11.03 -2.31
N LYS A 46 -6.02 11.87 -1.34
CA LYS A 46 -5.46 13.21 -1.59
C LYS A 46 -4.03 13.34 -1.07
N PRO A 47 -3.03 12.78 -1.78
CA PRO A 47 -1.64 12.93 -1.37
C PRO A 47 -1.15 14.36 -1.60
N TRP A 48 -0.26 14.86 -0.74
CA TRP A 48 0.42 16.15 -0.88
C TRP A 48 1.43 16.18 -2.03
N VAL A 49 1.80 15.00 -2.54
CA VAL A 49 2.79 14.82 -3.61
C VAL A 49 2.23 13.95 -4.74
N SER A 50 2.70 14.18 -5.96
CA SER A 50 2.32 13.36 -7.11
C SER A 50 2.84 11.93 -6.96
N LEU A 51 1.94 10.95 -7.06
CA LEU A 51 2.29 9.53 -7.00
C LEU A 51 2.51 8.93 -8.40
N PRO A 52 3.46 7.99 -8.57
CA PRO A 52 3.63 7.26 -9.82
C PRO A 52 2.38 6.48 -10.27
N LYS A 53 2.29 6.20 -11.57
CA LYS A 53 1.15 5.47 -12.17
C LYS A 53 0.90 4.12 -11.48
N GLY A 54 -0.38 3.79 -11.30
CA GLY A 54 -0.83 2.52 -10.73
C GLY A 54 -1.23 2.58 -9.26
N LYS A 55 -1.32 3.79 -8.65
CA LYS A 55 -1.78 4.02 -7.27
C LYS A 55 -1.21 2.98 -6.29
N ARG A 56 0.05 2.59 -6.52
CA ARG A 56 0.88 1.67 -5.72
C ARG A 56 0.17 0.46 -5.08
N VAL A 57 -0.91 -0.04 -5.69
CA VAL A 57 -1.57 -1.31 -5.30
C VAL A 57 -0.72 -2.45 -5.84
N LYS A 58 -0.26 -3.34 -4.95
CA LYS A 58 0.45 -4.55 -5.39
C LYS A 58 -0.58 -5.61 -5.74
N LEU A 59 -0.71 -5.83 -7.04
CA LEU A 59 -1.48 -6.93 -7.62
C LEU A 59 -0.94 -8.29 -7.16
N SER A 60 -1.83 -9.28 -7.12
CA SER A 60 -1.44 -10.68 -6.97
C SER A 60 -0.63 -11.14 -8.19
N ILE A 61 0.10 -12.25 -8.03
CA ILE A 61 0.93 -12.81 -9.10
C ILE A 61 0.06 -13.19 -10.32
N ALA A 62 -1.16 -13.68 -10.09
CA ALA A 62 -2.10 -14.04 -11.14
C ALA A 62 -2.61 -12.80 -11.90
N GLU A 63 -3.00 -11.74 -11.20
CA GLU A 63 -3.45 -10.48 -11.79
C GLU A 63 -2.32 -9.79 -12.57
N GLU A 64 -1.11 -9.75 -12.01
CA GLU A 64 0.06 -9.19 -12.68
C GLU A 64 0.37 -9.96 -13.98
N ARG A 65 0.30 -11.30 -13.94
CA ARG A 65 0.45 -12.14 -15.14
C ARG A 65 -0.64 -11.86 -16.18
N GLY A 66 -1.89 -11.72 -15.75
CA GLY A 66 -3.03 -11.39 -16.61
C GLY A 66 -2.83 -10.03 -17.29
N ARG A 67 -2.48 -9.01 -16.50
CA ARG A 67 -2.18 -7.66 -16.98
C ARG A 67 -1.02 -7.65 -17.98
N ARG A 68 0.07 -8.37 -17.69
CA ARG A 68 1.21 -8.49 -18.62
C ARG A 68 0.82 -9.15 -19.94
N ARG A 69 0.03 -10.23 -19.89
CA ARG A 69 -0.45 -10.92 -21.10
C ARG A 69 -1.38 -10.04 -21.93
N ALA A 70 -2.32 -9.34 -21.30
CA ALA A 70 -3.20 -8.39 -21.98
C ALA A 70 -2.42 -7.25 -22.63
N HIS A 71 -1.34 -6.78 -22.00
CA HIS A 71 -0.49 -5.73 -22.54
C HIS A 71 0.50 -6.23 -23.62
N GLN A 72 0.85 -7.52 -23.60
CA GLN A 72 1.79 -8.13 -24.56
C GLN A 72 1.14 -8.58 -25.87
N GLY A 73 -0.19 -8.49 -26.01
CA GLY A 73 -0.91 -8.57 -27.28
C GLY A 73 -0.43 -9.63 -28.27
N LEU A 74 -1.04 -10.81 -28.21
CA LEU A 74 -1.56 -11.43 -29.43
C LEU A 74 -2.89 -10.74 -29.75
#